data_AF-A0A8T1VK38-F1
#
_entry.id   AF-A0A8T1VK38-F1
#
_cell.length_a   1.000
_cell.length_b   1.000
_cell.length_c   1.000
_cell.angle_alpha   90.00
_cell.angle_beta   90.00
_cell.angle_gamma   90.00
#
_symmetry.space_group_name_H-M   'P 1'
#
loop_
_entity.id
_entity.type
_entity.pdbx_description
1 polymer ?
#
loop_
_entity_poly.entity_id
_entity_poly.type
_entity_poly.pdbx_seq_one_letter_code
_entity_poly.pdbx_strand_id
1 'polypeptide(L)'
;MSNSTSDCNEVLAIGDIACSPQELVSALRSSDESDYNSAMKGLYGDQFIYGSVVHVVNGGREVLAVPEGHQLAVKTNCFVRSRVFARNEQWCFLEYFEPNGKAKRRSGASQGFSIAFVSLAEQELTAGKAVRDRIDQLNGITALCVVEPVDDAKKVRVTFHGLYTEMNNATGGVATAKMTQSRLLALAEGIPRLPAVVRRRRLGSQVLADPSAAANKEAQNSRCISCTKGLRLSTLTGLARRCHLCSYNVCTSCWSRENVETYNGHVTQLGFCRRCVEWVDRCDYSQIQIERRGPVRIVEDPVGRETLGKSFRQCLAVENTKAAAVTVIKMLIKCESLGTRTTCTTSDESVIDEDDDGYMTAVQEYFNRRAREAPAAADCVLANAENRTYPLELSEGLPSAHFPTNELARLECVNTLGLMSLNDPIPELDIICSFLSKELGVFCSIITIVGDMQQLVLSCSIPDLAQILLPREHSFCQHLLMGDAPLIICNPEADVRFYNLNPVTKMGLKFYCGIPIMSQGFMVGSVCCLHDAPVDITRSQYDTLQRFGPIASKIIQIKADAKRSTSCAAA
;
A
#
# COMPACT_ATOMS: atom_id res chain seq x y z
N MET A 1 -16.47 -12.58 60.26
CA MET A 1 -15.19 -12.76 59.54
C MET A 1 -15.25 -11.90 58.29
N SER A 2 -14.53 -10.80 58.32
CA SER A 2 -14.44 -9.77 57.28
C SER A 2 -13.61 -10.27 56.10
N ASN A 3 -14.22 -10.33 54.91
CA ASN A 3 -13.49 -10.53 53.66
C ASN A 3 -12.62 -9.29 53.38
N SER A 4 -11.33 -9.38 53.69
CA SER A 4 -10.31 -8.49 53.16
C SER A 4 -10.12 -8.81 51.69
N THR A 5 -10.69 -7.99 50.80
CA THR A 5 -10.32 -7.93 49.39
C THR A 5 -8.81 -7.70 49.32
N SER A 6 -8.06 -8.67 48.79
CA SER A 6 -6.63 -8.53 48.50
C SER A 6 -6.42 -7.33 47.56
N ASP A 7 -5.61 -6.36 47.97
CA ASP A 7 -5.21 -5.23 47.14
C ASP A 7 -4.49 -5.76 45.87
N CYS A 8 -5.15 -5.66 44.72
CA CYS A 8 -4.64 -6.19 43.46
C CYS A 8 -3.61 -5.21 42.88
N ASN A 9 -2.33 -5.41 43.24
CA ASN A 9 -1.21 -4.62 42.76
C ASN A 9 -0.64 -5.12 41.42
N GLU A 10 -1.25 -6.15 40.83
CA GLU A 10 -0.78 -6.79 39.60
C GLU A 10 -1.98 -7.10 38.69
N VAL A 11 -1.80 -6.92 37.39
CA VAL A 11 -2.79 -7.31 36.37
C VAL A 11 -2.10 -8.06 35.25
N LEU A 12 -2.75 -9.11 34.75
CA LEU A 12 -2.28 -9.91 33.64
C LEU A 12 -3.41 -10.09 32.63
N ALA A 13 -3.16 -9.73 31.37
CA ALA A 13 -4.04 -9.99 30.24
C ALA A 13 -3.28 -10.77 29.17
N ILE A 14 -3.82 -11.92 28.76
CA ILE A 14 -3.21 -12.78 27.74
C ILE A 14 -4.28 -13.11 26.71
N GLY A 15 -3.95 -13.01 25.41
CA GLY A 15 -4.84 -13.41 24.34
C GLY A 15 -4.12 -13.62 23.02
N ASP A 16 -4.71 -14.46 22.18
CA ASP A 16 -4.22 -14.69 20.82
C ASP A 16 -5.00 -13.81 19.83
N ILE A 17 -4.29 -13.11 18.95
CA ILE A 17 -4.83 -12.18 17.97
C ILE A 17 -4.45 -12.65 16.56
N ALA A 18 -5.41 -12.65 15.64
CA ALA A 18 -5.20 -13.00 14.23
C ALA A 18 -4.58 -11.83 13.42
N CYS A 19 -3.30 -11.57 13.68
CA CYS A 19 -2.49 -10.61 12.93
C CYS A 19 -1.01 -11.00 12.99
N SER A 20 -0.22 -10.35 12.14
CA SER A 20 1.24 -10.41 12.19
C SER A 20 1.81 -9.50 13.31
N PRO A 21 3.02 -9.78 13.83
CA PRO A 21 3.69 -8.87 14.75
C PRO A 21 3.81 -7.45 14.21
N GLN A 22 4.11 -7.28 12.91
CA GLN A 22 4.25 -5.97 12.28
C GLN A 22 2.98 -5.11 12.38
N GLU A 23 1.79 -5.72 12.28
CA GLU A 23 0.53 -5.01 12.45
C GLU A 23 0.37 -4.45 13.87
N LEU A 24 0.87 -5.18 14.89
CA LEU A 24 0.86 -4.69 16.27
C LEU A 24 1.98 -3.69 16.56
N VAL A 25 3.15 -3.82 15.94
CA VAL A 25 4.18 -2.77 15.98
C VAL A 25 3.56 -1.45 15.51
N SER A 26 2.80 -1.49 14.42
CA SER A 26 2.09 -0.31 13.92
C SER A 26 1.17 0.34 14.95
N ALA A 27 0.52 -0.46 15.81
CA ALA A 27 -0.47 -0.03 16.78
C ALA A 27 0.12 0.38 18.13
N LEU A 28 1.22 -0.23 18.53
CA LEU A 28 1.78 -0.07 19.87
C LEU A 28 3.05 0.78 19.90
N ARG A 29 3.79 0.86 18.78
CA ARG A 29 5.03 1.64 18.65
C ARG A 29 4.82 2.87 17.77
N SER A 30 4.01 3.81 18.24
CA SER A 30 3.80 5.10 17.54
C SER A 30 4.88 6.10 17.89
N SER A 31 5.56 6.63 16.87
CA SER A 31 6.51 7.75 16.96
C SER A 31 5.87 9.11 16.67
N ASP A 32 4.71 9.13 16.04
CA ASP A 32 3.91 10.32 15.76
C ASP A 32 2.74 10.47 16.74
N GLU A 33 2.41 11.72 17.07
CA GLU A 33 1.36 12.05 18.03
C GLU A 33 -0.05 11.72 17.48
N SER A 34 -0.30 11.91 16.17
CA SER A 34 -1.60 11.59 15.56
C SER A 34 -1.85 10.08 15.59
N ASP A 35 -0.87 9.30 15.13
CA ASP A 35 -0.94 7.82 15.14
C ASP A 35 -1.11 7.28 16.57
N TYR A 36 -0.38 7.85 17.52
CA TYR A 36 -0.48 7.48 18.93
C TYR A 36 -1.88 7.73 19.49
N ASN A 37 -2.42 8.93 19.31
CA ASN A 37 -3.76 9.27 19.76
C ASN A 37 -4.84 8.41 19.10
N SER A 38 -4.70 8.14 17.80
CA SER A 38 -5.59 7.24 17.08
C SER A 38 -5.60 5.85 17.69
N ALA A 39 -4.43 5.25 17.94
CA ALA A 39 -4.29 3.92 18.55
C ALA A 39 -4.89 3.90 19.96
N MET A 40 -4.52 4.85 20.81
CA MET A 40 -4.98 4.96 22.19
C MET A 40 -6.50 5.18 22.28
N LYS A 41 -7.08 6.00 21.39
CA LYS A 41 -8.54 6.16 21.30
C LYS A 41 -9.23 4.85 20.91
N GLY A 42 -8.60 4.03 20.06
CA GLY A 42 -9.08 2.70 19.71
C GLY A 42 -9.06 1.71 20.87
N LEU A 43 -8.00 1.76 21.69
CA LEU A 43 -7.83 0.88 22.86
C LEU A 43 -8.74 1.29 24.03
N TYR A 44 -8.88 2.58 24.31
CA TYR A 44 -9.49 3.04 25.56
C TYR A 44 -10.80 3.83 25.37
N GLY A 45 -11.18 4.16 24.13
CA GLY A 45 -12.45 4.81 23.81
C GLY A 45 -12.61 6.14 24.53
N ASP A 46 -13.74 6.35 25.19
CA ASP A 46 -14.07 7.61 25.87
C ASP A 46 -13.33 7.82 27.19
N GLN A 47 -12.62 6.79 27.68
CA GLN A 47 -11.73 6.97 28.81
C GLN A 47 -10.46 7.73 28.45
N PHE A 48 -10.03 7.69 27.18
CA PHE A 48 -8.84 8.41 26.72
C PHE A 48 -9.21 9.78 26.17
N ILE A 49 -8.52 10.80 26.68
CA ILE A 49 -8.71 12.20 26.29
C ILE A 49 -7.70 12.57 25.20
N TYR A 50 -6.41 12.41 25.52
CA TYR A 50 -5.31 12.79 24.65
C TYR A 50 -3.99 12.21 25.17
N GLY A 51 -3.01 12.03 24.30
CA GLY A 51 -1.65 11.70 24.68
C GLY A 51 -0.63 12.46 23.87
N SER A 52 0.54 12.72 24.47
CA SER A 52 1.65 13.39 23.79
C SER A 52 2.87 12.50 23.68
N VAL A 53 3.50 12.52 22.51
CA VAL A 53 4.80 11.88 22.27
C VAL A 53 5.86 12.97 22.45
N VAL A 54 6.49 13.02 23.62
CA VAL A 54 7.37 14.12 24.03
C VAL A 54 8.76 13.99 23.41
N HIS A 55 9.35 12.80 23.52
CA HIS A 55 10.65 12.48 22.96
C HIS A 55 10.64 11.07 22.37
N VAL A 56 11.34 10.90 21.25
CA VAL A 56 11.57 9.59 20.62
C VAL A 56 13.03 9.49 20.23
N VAL A 57 13.67 8.42 20.67
CA VAL A 57 15.06 8.06 20.34
C VAL A 57 15.02 6.67 19.71
N ASN A 58 15.36 6.61 18.41
CA ASN A 58 15.55 5.36 17.70
C ASN A 58 17.01 4.93 17.81
N GLY A 59 17.25 3.63 17.99
CA GLY A 59 18.59 3.08 18.03
C GLY A 59 19.34 3.20 16.71
N GLY A 60 20.67 3.19 16.79
CA GLY A 60 21.57 3.43 15.64
C GLY A 60 21.90 4.91 15.38
N ARG A 61 21.44 5.85 16.22
CA ARG A 61 21.88 7.25 16.22
C ARG A 61 22.84 7.50 17.39
N GLU A 62 23.98 8.16 17.13
CA GLU A 62 25.16 8.27 18.02
C GLU A 62 24.93 8.88 19.42
N VAL A 63 23.77 9.48 19.70
CA VAL A 63 23.53 10.31 20.89
C VAL A 63 23.23 9.48 22.17
N LEU A 64 22.67 8.28 22.03
CA LEU A 64 22.34 7.38 23.14
C LEU A 64 22.61 5.93 22.73
N ALA A 65 23.11 5.09 23.65
CA ALA A 65 23.43 3.67 23.41
C ALA A 65 22.17 2.78 23.28
N VAL A 66 21.17 3.21 22.50
CA VAL A 66 19.99 2.42 22.15
C VAL A 66 20.38 1.48 21.00
N PRO A 67 20.25 0.13 21.17
CA PRO A 67 20.64 -0.82 20.13
C PRO A 67 19.84 -0.64 18.83
N GLU A 68 20.43 -0.98 17.70
CA GLU A 68 19.78 -0.90 16.39
C GLU A 68 18.44 -1.65 16.38
N GLY A 69 17.38 -1.02 15.87
CA GLY A 69 16.02 -1.58 15.83
C GLY A 69 15.18 -1.33 17.09
N HIS A 70 15.80 -0.94 18.22
CA HIS A 70 15.10 -0.59 19.46
C HIS A 70 14.62 0.87 19.41
N GLN A 71 13.65 1.22 20.26
CA GLN A 71 13.17 2.59 20.42
C GLN A 71 12.91 2.91 21.89
N LEU A 72 13.34 4.09 22.31
CA LEU A 72 13.03 4.67 23.61
C LEU A 72 12.16 5.91 23.39
N ALA A 73 11.02 6.01 24.06
CA ALA A 73 10.13 7.16 23.97
C ALA A 73 9.68 7.63 25.35
N VAL A 74 9.42 8.93 25.46
CA VAL A 74 8.76 9.54 26.63
C VAL A 74 7.39 10.01 26.17
N LYS A 75 6.34 9.49 26.82
CA LYS A 75 4.95 9.77 26.44
C LYS A 75 4.12 10.18 27.65
N THR A 76 3.04 10.89 27.37
CA THR A 76 2.01 11.22 28.36
C THR A 76 0.65 10.75 27.87
N ASN A 77 -0.19 10.28 28.79
CA ASN A 77 -1.58 9.91 28.56
C ASN A 77 -2.49 10.62 29.53
N CYS A 78 -3.52 11.27 29.02
CA CYS A 78 -4.58 11.89 29.81
C CYS A 78 -5.86 11.08 29.66
N PHE A 79 -6.45 10.71 30.80
CA PHE A 79 -7.66 9.91 30.88
C PHE A 79 -8.76 10.64 31.64
N VAL A 80 -10.00 10.34 31.29
CA VAL A 80 -11.17 10.73 32.06
C VAL A 80 -11.10 10.04 33.42
N ARG A 81 -11.39 10.82 34.47
CA ARG A 81 -11.48 10.37 35.86
C ARG A 81 -12.13 8.99 36.03
N SER A 82 -11.51 8.12 36.82
CA SER A 82 -12.07 6.80 37.14
C SER A 82 -13.20 6.86 38.18
N ARG A 83 -13.40 8.02 38.83
CA ARG A 83 -14.41 8.22 39.89
C ARG A 83 -15.21 9.49 39.65
N VAL A 84 -16.48 9.46 40.05
CA VAL A 84 -17.35 10.64 40.03
C VAL A 84 -16.75 11.72 40.95
N PHE A 85 -16.71 12.97 40.47
CA PHE A 85 -16.11 14.14 41.14
C PHE A 85 -14.57 14.15 41.29
N ALA A 86 -13.84 13.11 40.85
CA ALA A 86 -12.38 13.17 40.79
C ALA A 86 -11.89 14.06 39.63
N ARG A 87 -10.59 14.40 39.64
CA ARG A 87 -9.92 15.07 38.52
C ARG A 87 -9.62 14.05 37.42
N ASN A 88 -9.36 14.56 36.22
CA ASN A 88 -8.83 13.71 35.15
C ASN A 88 -7.47 13.17 35.56
N GLU A 89 -7.09 12.04 34.99
CA GLU A 89 -5.86 11.35 35.37
C GLU A 89 -4.82 11.56 34.28
N GLN A 90 -3.55 11.68 34.67
CA GLN A 90 -2.46 11.71 33.70
C GLN A 90 -1.38 10.69 34.07
N TRP A 91 -0.90 9.96 33.08
CA TRP A 91 0.22 9.05 33.22
C TRP A 91 1.37 9.50 32.32
N CYS A 92 2.49 9.84 32.96
CA CYS A 92 3.75 10.12 32.29
C CYS A 92 4.63 8.88 32.38
N PHE A 93 5.19 8.42 31.28
CA PHE A 93 5.97 7.17 31.28
C PHE A 93 7.06 7.14 30.22
N LEU A 94 8.09 6.36 30.55
CA LEU A 94 9.11 5.89 29.63
C LEU A 94 8.59 4.61 28.95
N GLU A 95 8.70 4.55 27.64
CA GLU A 95 8.38 3.40 26.81
C GLU A 95 9.67 2.90 26.16
N TYR A 96 9.99 1.62 26.34
CA TYR A 96 11.12 0.97 25.68
C TYR A 96 10.65 -0.20 24.85
N PHE A 97 10.80 -0.07 23.53
CA PHE A 97 10.52 -1.11 22.54
C PHE A 97 11.79 -1.91 22.23
N GLU A 98 11.66 -3.23 22.32
CA GLU A 98 12.70 -4.21 22.03
C GLU A 98 12.18 -5.26 21.03
N PRO A 99 12.77 -5.38 19.82
CA PRO A 99 12.50 -6.50 18.94
C PRO A 99 13.17 -7.79 19.47
N ASN A 100 12.48 -8.94 19.40
CA ASN A 100 13.05 -10.21 19.87
C ASN A 100 14.08 -10.76 18.86
N GLY A 101 15.37 -10.48 19.08
CA GLY A 101 16.48 -10.86 18.18
C GLY A 101 17.00 -12.31 18.26
N LYS A 102 16.34 -13.25 18.94
CA LYS A 102 16.89 -14.60 19.19
C LYS A 102 16.72 -15.65 18.08
N ALA A 103 16.13 -15.32 16.93
CA ALA A 103 16.00 -16.26 15.80
C ALA A 103 16.99 -15.95 14.67
N LYS A 104 17.95 -16.86 14.43
CA LYS A 104 18.88 -16.83 13.29
C LYS A 104 18.12 -16.62 11.97
N ARG A 105 18.69 -15.75 11.10
CA ARG A 105 18.31 -15.44 9.71
C ARG A 105 18.05 -16.67 8.81
N ARG A 106 16.95 -17.41 9.00
CA ARG A 106 16.43 -18.36 8.00
C ARG A 106 14.92 -18.25 7.95
N SER A 107 14.44 -17.78 6.80
CA SER A 107 13.03 -17.47 6.43
C SER A 107 12.48 -16.18 7.06
N GLY A 108 11.83 -15.35 6.23
CA GLY A 108 11.29 -14.03 6.57
C GLY A 108 10.07 -14.03 7.51
N ALA A 109 10.08 -14.88 8.54
CA ALA A 109 9.07 -14.86 9.60
C ALA A 109 9.26 -13.61 10.47
N SER A 110 8.17 -12.85 10.63
CA SER A 110 8.15 -11.64 11.46
C SER A 110 8.48 -12.00 12.92
N GLN A 111 9.50 -11.35 13.47
CA GLN A 111 9.95 -11.59 14.85
C GLN A 111 8.98 -10.93 15.83
N GLY A 112 8.80 -11.56 17.00
CA GLY A 112 8.07 -10.96 18.11
C GLY A 112 8.78 -9.72 18.67
N PHE A 113 8.17 -9.06 19.65
CA PHE A 113 8.74 -7.89 20.32
C PHE A 113 8.19 -7.75 21.73
N SER A 114 8.83 -6.89 22.53
CA SER A 114 8.34 -6.47 23.83
C SER A 114 8.38 -4.96 24.00
N ILE A 115 7.45 -4.42 24.78
CA ILE A 115 7.39 -3.01 25.16
C ILE A 115 7.30 -2.92 26.68
N ALA A 116 8.31 -2.31 27.28
CA ALA A 116 8.33 -2.00 28.70
C ALA A 116 7.84 -0.57 28.94
N PHE A 117 7.05 -0.37 29.98
CA PHE A 117 6.51 0.91 30.41
C PHE A 117 6.92 1.16 31.87
N VAL A 118 7.44 2.35 32.16
CA VAL A 118 7.80 2.75 33.53
C VAL A 118 7.29 4.17 33.79
N SER A 119 6.48 4.36 34.84
CA SER A 119 6.04 5.68 35.29
C SER A 119 7.24 6.62 35.50
N LEU A 120 7.11 7.84 34.99
CA LEU A 120 8.03 8.94 35.23
C LEU A 120 7.34 9.99 36.10
N ALA A 121 8.12 10.65 36.96
CA ALA A 121 7.59 11.74 37.77
C ALA A 121 7.38 12.98 36.90
N GLU A 122 6.31 13.75 37.12
CA GLU A 122 6.03 14.96 36.33
C GLU A 122 7.21 15.96 36.37
N GLN A 123 7.93 16.03 37.48
CA GLN A 123 9.09 16.92 37.66
C GLN A 123 10.23 16.61 36.69
N GLU A 124 10.26 15.40 36.12
CA GLU A 124 11.27 14.96 35.15
C GLU A 124 10.89 15.36 33.70
N LEU A 125 9.69 15.90 33.49
CA LEU A 125 9.23 16.39 32.19
C LEU A 125 9.44 17.90 32.05
N THR A 126 10.22 18.29 31.05
CA THR A 126 10.41 19.70 30.66
C THR A 126 9.35 20.17 29.65
N ALA A 127 8.62 19.25 29.02
CA ALA A 127 7.58 19.50 28.02
C ALA A 127 6.46 18.43 28.10
N GLY A 128 5.22 18.83 27.80
CA GLY A 128 4.03 17.97 27.87
C GLY A 128 2.80 18.74 28.38
N LYS A 129 1.60 18.44 27.87
CA LYS A 129 0.39 19.31 27.96
C LYS A 129 -0.31 19.42 29.34
N ALA A 130 0.38 19.26 30.47
CA ALA A 130 -0.29 19.19 31.77
C ALA A 130 -0.33 20.52 32.55
N VAL A 131 -1.52 20.97 32.93
CA VAL A 131 -1.74 22.08 33.88
C VAL A 131 -1.98 21.48 35.27
N ARG A 132 -1.06 21.75 36.20
CA ARG A 132 -0.91 21.10 37.53
C ARG A 132 -2.16 21.08 38.44
N ASP A 133 -3.11 21.99 38.26
CA ASP A 133 -4.19 22.17 39.23
C ASP A 133 -5.49 21.40 38.93
N ARG A 134 -5.57 20.68 37.80
CA ARG A 134 -6.82 20.05 37.33
C ARG A 134 -6.74 18.55 37.04
N ILE A 135 -5.60 17.93 37.33
CA ILE A 135 -5.29 16.54 36.99
C ILE A 135 -4.65 15.84 38.18
N ASP A 136 -4.88 14.53 38.33
CA ASP A 136 -4.19 13.65 39.28
C ASP A 136 -3.14 12.79 38.54
N GLN A 137 -1.88 12.85 38.97
CA GLN A 137 -0.77 12.11 38.34
C GLN A 137 -0.72 10.65 38.79
N LEU A 138 -0.65 9.75 37.81
CA LEU A 138 -0.51 8.30 37.97
C LEU A 138 0.97 7.94 38.06
N ASN A 139 1.40 7.49 39.23
CA ASN A 139 2.77 7.09 39.53
C ASN A 139 2.85 5.62 39.95
N GLY A 140 4.05 5.06 39.91
CA GLY A 140 4.33 3.71 40.40
C GLY A 140 3.81 2.57 39.50
N ILE A 141 3.42 2.87 38.26
CA ILE A 141 3.04 1.85 37.28
C ILE A 141 4.28 1.38 36.53
N THR A 142 4.50 0.07 36.52
CA THR A 142 5.45 -0.61 35.64
C THR A 142 4.69 -1.67 34.85
N ALA A 143 4.87 -1.74 33.54
CA ALA A 143 4.20 -2.75 32.73
C ALA A 143 5.10 -3.32 31.63
N LEU A 144 4.78 -4.52 31.17
CA LEU A 144 5.44 -5.20 30.08
C LEU A 144 4.37 -5.79 29.14
N CYS A 145 4.44 -5.42 27.88
CA CYS A 145 3.65 -6.03 26.81
C CYS A 145 4.59 -6.88 25.94
N VAL A 146 4.35 -8.18 25.87
CA VAL A 146 5.13 -9.12 25.04
C VAL A 146 4.23 -9.63 23.92
N VAL A 147 4.72 -9.56 22.69
CA VAL A 147 4.06 -10.05 21.48
C VAL A 147 4.91 -11.15 20.86
N GLU A 148 4.38 -12.37 20.84
CA GLU A 148 5.07 -13.54 20.31
C GLU A 148 4.28 -14.13 19.14
N PRO A 149 4.92 -14.41 17.99
CA PRO A 149 4.24 -15.12 16.91
C PRO A 149 3.83 -16.52 17.36
N VAL A 150 2.62 -16.93 16.99
CA VAL A 150 2.07 -18.26 17.17
C VAL A 150 1.83 -18.86 15.79
N ASP A 151 2.15 -20.14 15.60
CA ASP A 151 2.12 -20.82 14.30
C ASP A 151 3.03 -20.13 13.25
N ASP A 152 2.71 -20.19 11.95
CA ASP A 152 3.41 -19.53 10.83
C ASP A 152 3.29 -17.98 10.84
N ALA A 153 3.31 -17.34 12.01
CA ALA A 153 3.25 -15.88 12.22
C ALA A 153 1.97 -15.15 11.73
N LYS A 154 0.89 -15.89 11.43
CA LYS A 154 -0.44 -15.32 11.12
C LYS A 154 -1.28 -14.99 12.35
N LYS A 155 -0.80 -15.42 13.52
CA LYS A 155 -1.36 -15.11 14.82
C LYS A 155 -0.24 -14.67 15.74
N VAL A 156 -0.59 -13.89 16.74
CA VAL A 156 0.32 -13.46 17.80
C VAL A 156 -0.34 -13.65 19.15
N ARG A 157 0.44 -14.11 20.12
CA ARG A 157 0.09 -14.08 21.53
C ARG A 157 0.53 -12.75 22.10
N VAL A 158 -0.41 -12.02 22.69
CA VAL A 158 -0.14 -10.78 23.41
C VAL A 158 -0.28 -11.04 24.90
N THR A 159 0.78 -10.77 25.64
CA THR A 159 0.83 -10.86 27.11
C THR A 159 1.12 -9.47 27.66
N PHE A 160 0.15 -8.88 28.35
CA PHE A 160 0.33 -7.63 29.09
C PHE A 160 0.35 -7.92 30.57
N HIS A 161 1.44 -7.57 31.23
CA HIS A 161 1.62 -7.69 32.67
C HIS A 161 1.91 -6.30 33.25
N GLY A 162 1.06 -5.83 34.15
CA GLY A 162 1.19 -4.54 34.81
C GLY A 162 1.28 -4.67 36.31
N LEU A 163 2.15 -3.88 36.94
CA LEU A 163 2.42 -3.85 38.37
C LEU A 163 2.27 -2.41 38.88
N TYR A 164 1.66 -2.27 40.06
CA TYR A 164 1.60 -1.04 40.82
C TYR A 164 2.42 -1.16 42.09
N THR A 165 3.41 -0.28 42.24
CA THR A 165 4.20 -0.13 43.46
C THR A 165 3.80 1.18 44.13
N GLU A 166 3.32 1.09 45.38
CA GLU A 166 2.95 2.26 46.15
C GLU A 166 4.17 3.15 46.42
N MET A 167 4.04 4.44 46.13
CA MET A 167 5.08 5.44 46.31
C MET A 167 4.77 6.25 47.58
N ASN A 168 5.73 6.37 48.51
CA ASN A 168 5.56 6.98 49.84
C ASN A 168 5.26 8.51 49.86
N ASN A 169 4.93 9.12 48.72
CA ASN A 169 4.77 10.58 48.56
C ASN A 169 3.32 10.93 48.21
N ALA A 170 2.41 10.80 49.18
CA ALA A 170 1.03 11.28 49.05
C ALA A 170 0.96 12.80 49.22
N THR A 171 1.33 13.56 48.19
CA THR A 171 1.11 15.00 48.10
C THR A 171 -0.10 15.31 47.21
N GLY A 172 -0.72 16.49 47.36
CA GLY A 172 -1.83 16.91 46.51
C GLY A 172 -1.44 16.92 45.02
N GLY A 173 -2.30 16.39 44.16
CA GLY A 173 -2.05 16.25 42.71
C GLY A 173 -1.51 14.88 42.28
N VAL A 174 -1.37 13.92 43.19
CA VAL A 174 -1.02 12.52 42.89
C VAL A 174 -2.25 11.63 43.06
N ALA A 175 -2.45 10.70 42.12
CA ALA A 175 -3.54 9.74 42.16
C ALA A 175 -3.41 8.78 43.36
N THR A 176 -4.54 8.47 44.01
CA THR A 176 -4.56 7.49 45.11
C THR A 176 -4.27 6.07 44.60
N ALA A 177 -3.76 5.19 45.47
CA ALA A 177 -3.49 3.78 45.13
C ALA A 177 -4.67 3.10 44.42
N LYS A 178 -5.90 3.30 44.93
CA LYS A 178 -7.09 2.72 44.31
C LYS A 178 -7.42 3.31 42.92
N MET A 179 -7.11 4.59 42.67
CA MET A 179 -7.27 5.18 41.33
C MET A 179 -6.25 4.58 40.36
N THR A 180 -4.99 4.45 40.79
CA THR A 180 -3.93 3.84 40.01
C THR A 180 -4.22 2.38 39.70
N GLN A 181 -4.66 1.58 40.67
CA GLN A 181 -5.10 0.19 40.46
C GLN A 181 -6.28 0.10 39.48
N SER A 182 -7.28 0.99 39.61
CA SER A 182 -8.42 1.02 38.67
C SER A 182 -7.96 1.34 37.25
N ARG A 183 -7.02 2.28 37.09
CA ARG A 183 -6.44 2.63 35.79
C ARG A 183 -5.59 1.49 35.23
N LEU A 184 -4.80 0.82 36.07
CA LEU A 184 -3.97 -0.31 35.68
C LEU A 184 -4.84 -1.45 35.10
N LEU A 185 -5.97 -1.75 35.74
CA LEU A 185 -6.95 -2.68 35.19
C LEU A 185 -7.53 -2.21 33.85
N ALA A 186 -7.89 -0.92 33.73
CA ALA A 186 -8.39 -0.35 32.48
C ALA A 186 -7.35 -0.40 31.33
N LEU A 187 -6.05 -0.30 31.64
CA LEU A 187 -4.97 -0.50 30.66
C LEU A 187 -4.96 -1.95 30.16
N ALA A 188 -5.07 -2.93 31.06
CA ALA A 188 -5.15 -4.35 30.69
C ALA A 188 -6.41 -4.67 29.85
N GLU A 189 -7.55 -4.04 30.16
CA GLU A 189 -8.79 -4.15 29.37
C GLU A 189 -8.69 -3.55 27.95
N GLY A 190 -7.63 -2.79 27.65
CA GLY A 190 -7.32 -2.33 26.30
C GLY A 190 -6.85 -3.46 25.37
N ILE A 191 -6.19 -4.49 25.90
CA ILE A 191 -5.57 -5.55 25.10
C ILE A 191 -6.59 -6.31 24.23
N PRO A 192 -7.77 -6.74 24.74
CA PRO A 192 -8.79 -7.38 23.91
C PRO A 192 -9.37 -6.51 22.78
N ARG A 193 -9.07 -5.19 22.75
CA ARG A 193 -9.53 -4.26 21.71
C ARG A 193 -8.53 -4.08 20.57
N LEU A 194 -7.31 -4.61 20.69
CA LEU A 194 -6.31 -4.62 19.61
C LEU A 194 -6.84 -5.17 18.27
N PRO A 195 -7.64 -6.26 18.20
CA PRO A 195 -8.19 -6.73 16.93
C PRO A 195 -9.02 -5.68 16.18
N ALA A 196 -9.73 -4.80 16.89
CA ALA A 196 -10.51 -3.72 16.28
C ALA A 196 -9.60 -2.62 15.71
N VAL A 197 -8.49 -2.31 16.39
CA VAL A 197 -7.45 -1.38 15.91
C VAL A 197 -6.74 -1.93 14.67
N VAL A 198 -6.46 -3.24 14.64
CA VAL A 198 -5.90 -3.91 13.47
C VAL A 198 -6.88 -3.84 12.30
N ARG A 199 -8.14 -4.28 12.48
CA ARG A 199 -9.15 -4.31 11.42
C ARG A 199 -9.40 -2.93 10.80
N ARG A 200 -9.54 -1.87 11.62
CA ARG A 200 -9.78 -0.52 11.08
C ARG A 200 -8.64 -0.01 10.20
N ARG A 201 -7.39 -0.45 10.47
CA ARG A 201 -6.20 -0.11 9.68
C ARG A 201 -6.12 -0.93 8.41
N ARG A 202 -6.42 -2.23 8.48
CA ARG A 202 -6.57 -3.10 7.28
C ARG A 202 -7.59 -2.52 6.29
N LEU A 203 -8.73 -2.07 6.80
CA LEU A 203 -9.76 -1.39 6.00
C LEU A 203 -9.26 -0.06 5.43
N GLY A 204 -8.48 0.69 6.21
CA GLY A 204 -7.87 1.96 5.79
C GLY A 204 -6.81 1.82 4.69
N SER A 205 -6.21 0.64 4.57
CA SER A 205 -5.26 0.31 3.49
C SER A 205 -5.92 -0.06 2.17
N GLN A 206 -7.24 -0.28 2.13
CA GLN A 206 -7.94 -0.68 0.90
C GLN A 206 -8.31 0.52 0.03
N VAL A 207 -8.23 0.34 -1.29
CA VAL A 207 -8.78 1.31 -2.25
C VAL A 207 -10.30 1.12 -2.36
N LEU A 208 -11.05 2.12 -1.88
CA LEU A 208 -12.51 2.06 -1.79
C LEU A 208 -13.20 2.43 -3.11
N ALA A 209 -14.47 2.05 -3.21
CA ALA A 209 -15.33 2.44 -4.32
C ALA A 209 -15.70 3.91 -4.24
N ASP A 210 -15.54 4.63 -5.35
CA ASP A 210 -16.10 5.96 -5.50
C ASP A 210 -17.65 5.88 -5.49
N PRO A 211 -18.36 6.85 -4.88
CA PRO A 211 -19.81 6.97 -4.99
C PRO A 211 -20.36 7.03 -6.42
N SER A 212 -19.57 7.41 -7.43
CA SER A 212 -19.93 7.37 -8.85
C SER A 212 -19.92 5.95 -9.42
N ALA A 213 -19.02 5.06 -8.94
CA ALA A 213 -19.07 3.63 -9.23
C ALA A 213 -20.41 3.02 -8.79
N ALA A 214 -21.12 3.73 -7.92
CA ALA A 214 -22.43 3.35 -7.43
C ALA A 214 -23.53 3.44 -8.52
N ALA A 215 -23.35 4.35 -9.48
CA ALA A 215 -24.29 4.59 -10.57
C ALA A 215 -24.20 3.54 -11.69
N ASN A 216 -23.12 2.75 -11.74
CA ASN A 216 -22.96 1.69 -12.73
C ASN A 216 -24.06 0.64 -12.59
N LYS A 217 -24.74 0.33 -13.70
CA LYS A 217 -25.84 -0.65 -13.74
C LYS A 217 -25.42 -2.02 -13.23
N GLU A 218 -24.18 -2.43 -13.47
CA GLU A 218 -23.64 -3.72 -12.99
C GLU A 218 -23.54 -3.78 -11.47
N ALA A 219 -23.41 -2.65 -10.79
CA ALA A 219 -23.41 -2.57 -9.34
C ALA A 219 -24.84 -2.56 -8.73
N GLN A 220 -25.90 -2.58 -9.55
CA GLN A 220 -27.31 -2.62 -9.13
C GLN A 220 -27.82 -4.07 -9.07
N ASN A 221 -27.36 -4.83 -8.08
CA ASN A 221 -27.78 -6.21 -7.86
C ASN A 221 -29.18 -6.30 -7.21
N SER A 222 -30.02 -7.20 -7.73
CA SER A 222 -31.36 -7.49 -7.18
C SER A 222 -31.37 -8.43 -5.97
N ARG A 223 -30.22 -9.04 -5.66
CA ARG A 223 -30.00 -10.00 -4.58
C ARG A 223 -28.74 -9.66 -3.81
N CYS A 224 -28.76 -9.78 -2.49
CA CYS A 224 -27.63 -9.50 -1.61
C CYS A 224 -26.35 -10.20 -2.09
N ILE A 225 -25.26 -9.44 -2.25
CA ILE A 225 -23.98 -9.96 -2.74
C ILE A 225 -23.33 -10.99 -1.80
N SER A 226 -23.75 -10.99 -0.53
CA SER A 226 -23.24 -11.91 0.48
C SER A 226 -24.08 -13.17 0.67
N CYS A 227 -25.41 -13.07 0.67
CA CYS A 227 -26.30 -14.20 1.00
C CYS A 227 -27.35 -14.53 -0.06
N THR A 228 -27.34 -13.84 -1.21
CA THR A 228 -28.27 -14.02 -2.33
C THR A 228 -29.76 -13.74 -2.03
N LYS A 229 -30.09 -13.28 -0.82
CA LYS A 229 -31.45 -12.85 -0.43
C LYS A 229 -31.93 -11.72 -1.35
N GLY A 230 -33.16 -11.84 -1.86
CA GLY A 230 -33.77 -10.81 -2.69
C GLY A 230 -33.85 -9.46 -1.98
N LEU A 231 -33.48 -8.38 -2.69
CA LEU A 231 -33.42 -7.02 -2.14
C LEU A 231 -34.58 -6.12 -2.60
N ARG A 232 -35.48 -6.61 -3.47
CA ARG A 232 -36.53 -5.80 -4.13
C ARG A 232 -37.30 -4.89 -3.17
N LEU A 233 -37.77 -5.43 -2.05
CA LEU A 233 -38.50 -4.65 -1.04
C LEU A 233 -37.58 -3.63 -0.36
N SER A 234 -36.37 -4.05 0.02
CA SER A 234 -35.38 -3.19 0.70
C SER A 234 -34.85 -2.07 -0.19
N THR A 235 -34.72 -2.29 -1.50
CA THR A 235 -34.35 -1.24 -2.47
C THR A 235 -35.48 -0.23 -2.66
N LEU A 236 -36.73 -0.71 -2.73
CA LEU A 236 -37.92 0.16 -2.84
C LEU A 236 -38.12 1.05 -1.61
N THR A 237 -37.83 0.54 -0.41
CA THR A 237 -37.99 1.28 0.85
C THR A 237 -36.72 2.01 1.30
N GLY A 238 -35.67 2.07 0.48
CA GLY A 238 -34.40 2.73 0.82
C GLY A 238 -33.60 2.09 1.98
N LEU A 239 -33.91 0.83 2.33
CA LEU A 239 -33.27 0.08 3.42
C LEU A 239 -32.07 -0.77 2.96
N ALA A 240 -31.92 -1.00 1.65
CA ALA A 240 -30.74 -1.65 1.11
C ALA A 240 -29.50 -0.77 1.37
N ARG A 241 -28.46 -1.37 1.95
CA ARG A 241 -27.21 -0.68 2.27
C ARG A 241 -26.18 -1.02 1.21
N ARG A 242 -25.32 -0.04 0.88
CA ARG A 242 -24.23 -0.23 -0.06
C ARG A 242 -22.93 -0.51 0.67
N CYS A 243 -22.13 -1.44 0.14
CA CYS A 243 -20.78 -1.68 0.64
C CYS A 243 -19.79 -0.70 0.01
N HIS A 244 -18.98 -0.02 0.83
CA HIS A 244 -17.97 0.93 0.38
C HIS A 244 -16.77 0.26 -0.32
N LEU A 245 -16.55 -1.04 -0.09
CA LEU A 245 -15.43 -1.76 -0.71
C LEU A 245 -15.79 -2.43 -2.04
N CYS A 246 -16.95 -3.07 -2.19
CA CYS A 246 -17.34 -3.73 -3.46
C CYS A 246 -18.34 -2.94 -4.30
N SER A 247 -18.97 -1.90 -3.76
CA SER A 247 -20.04 -1.11 -4.39
C SER A 247 -21.36 -1.87 -4.63
N TYR A 248 -21.55 -3.09 -4.15
CA TYR A 248 -22.84 -3.80 -4.29
C TYR A 248 -23.82 -3.52 -3.13
N ASN A 249 -25.10 -3.75 -3.40
CA ASN A 249 -26.16 -3.72 -2.40
C ASN A 249 -26.13 -4.98 -1.51
N VAL A 250 -26.39 -4.75 -0.22
CA VAL A 250 -26.29 -5.73 0.85
C VAL A 250 -27.56 -5.67 1.71
N CYS A 251 -28.04 -6.83 2.16
CA CYS A 251 -29.11 -6.87 3.15
C CYS A 251 -28.58 -6.41 4.52
N THR A 252 -29.48 -5.97 5.40
CA THR A 252 -29.13 -5.48 6.75
C THR A 252 -28.33 -6.50 7.57
N SER A 253 -28.64 -7.80 7.45
CA SER A 253 -27.95 -8.88 8.20
C SER A 253 -26.53 -9.17 7.70
N CYS A 254 -26.20 -8.80 6.47
CA CYS A 254 -24.86 -9.02 5.90
C CYS A 254 -24.03 -7.74 5.85
N TRP A 255 -24.56 -6.63 6.38
CA TRP A 255 -23.92 -5.33 6.39
C TRP A 255 -23.46 -5.00 7.81
N SER A 256 -22.22 -4.54 7.95
CA SER A 256 -21.68 -4.03 9.20
C SER A 256 -21.15 -2.61 9.02
N ARG A 257 -21.17 -1.85 10.12
CA ARG A 257 -20.52 -0.54 10.21
C ARG A 257 -19.17 -0.74 10.89
N GLU A 258 -18.10 -0.42 10.19
CA GLU A 258 -16.74 -0.58 10.67
C GLU A 258 -16.07 0.78 10.80
N ASN A 259 -15.18 0.90 11.78
CA ASN A 259 -14.26 2.03 11.86
C ASN A 259 -13.16 1.84 10.80
N VAL A 260 -12.75 2.92 10.16
CA VAL A 260 -11.70 2.95 9.14
C VAL A 260 -10.74 4.08 9.48
N GLU A 261 -9.47 3.75 9.63
CA GLU A 261 -8.41 4.72 9.92
C GLU A 261 -7.82 5.20 8.59
N THR A 262 -7.96 6.49 8.30
CA THR A 262 -7.36 7.12 7.12
C THR A 262 -5.86 7.34 7.36
N TYR A 263 -5.11 7.57 6.29
CA TYR A 263 -3.65 7.73 6.33
C TYR A 263 -3.15 8.89 7.19
N ASN A 264 -4.00 9.88 7.48
CA ASN A 264 -3.71 11.01 8.36
C ASN A 264 -4.11 10.76 9.83
N GLY A 265 -4.47 9.53 10.19
CA GLY A 265 -4.82 9.14 11.57
C GLY A 265 -6.27 9.41 11.97
N HIS A 266 -7.10 9.97 11.07
CA HIS A 266 -8.53 10.17 11.36
C HIS A 266 -9.29 8.84 11.28
N VAL A 267 -10.26 8.66 12.17
CA VAL A 267 -11.12 7.47 12.16
C VAL A 267 -12.52 7.87 11.71
N THR A 268 -13.00 7.24 10.63
CA THR A 268 -14.36 7.41 10.10
C THR A 268 -15.14 6.10 10.16
N GLN A 269 -16.46 6.16 10.04
CA GLN A 269 -17.33 4.98 10.04
C GLN A 269 -17.87 4.71 8.65
N LEU A 270 -17.52 3.56 8.08
CA LEU A 270 -17.96 3.13 6.74
C LEU A 270 -18.70 1.80 6.81
N GLY A 271 -19.54 1.55 5.81
CA GLY A 271 -20.36 0.34 5.72
C GLY A 271 -19.77 -0.72 4.81
N PHE A 272 -19.65 -1.95 5.29
CA PHE A 272 -19.06 -3.07 4.54
C PHE A 272 -19.99 -4.28 4.51
N CYS A 273 -19.89 -5.07 3.43
CA CYS A 273 -20.51 -6.39 3.42
C CYS A 273 -19.61 -7.39 4.15
N ARG A 274 -20.21 -8.41 4.76
CA ARG A 274 -19.49 -9.47 5.48
C ARG A 274 -18.35 -10.08 4.66
N ARG A 275 -18.56 -10.32 3.36
CA ARG A 275 -17.54 -10.89 2.46
C ARG A 275 -16.34 -9.98 2.28
N CYS A 276 -16.56 -8.68 2.15
CA CYS A 276 -15.49 -7.70 2.03
C CYS A 276 -14.65 -7.65 3.31
N VAL A 277 -15.29 -7.68 4.49
CA VAL A 277 -14.56 -7.76 5.76
C VAL A 277 -13.74 -9.05 5.84
N GLU A 278 -14.32 -10.18 5.43
CA GLU A 278 -13.62 -11.48 5.40
C GLU A 278 -12.43 -11.49 4.43
N TRP A 279 -12.49 -10.83 3.28
CA TRP A 279 -11.33 -10.72 2.37
C TRP A 279 -10.25 -9.81 2.93
N VAL A 280 -10.64 -8.66 3.49
CA VAL A 280 -9.70 -7.75 4.15
C VAL A 280 -8.97 -8.48 5.26
N ASP A 281 -9.65 -9.32 6.04
CA ASP A 281 -9.02 -10.14 7.09
C ASP A 281 -8.13 -11.28 6.56
N ARG A 282 -8.21 -11.65 5.28
CA ARG A 282 -7.39 -12.71 4.65
C ARG A 282 -6.11 -12.21 3.98
N CYS A 283 -6.05 -10.92 3.64
CA CYS A 283 -4.86 -10.31 3.06
C CYS A 283 -3.66 -10.37 4.04
N ASP A 284 -2.45 -10.28 3.50
CA ASP A 284 -1.21 -10.25 4.28
C ASP A 284 -0.75 -8.81 4.47
N TYR A 285 -0.66 -8.34 5.71
CA TYR A 285 -0.23 -6.99 6.07
C TYR A 285 1.15 -6.97 6.73
N SER A 286 1.86 -8.11 6.76
CA SER A 286 3.14 -8.26 7.47
C SER A 286 4.26 -7.37 6.93
N GLN A 287 4.12 -6.87 5.70
CA GLN A 287 5.11 -6.03 5.03
C GLN A 287 4.69 -4.55 4.96
N ILE A 288 3.49 -4.18 5.41
CA ILE A 288 3.07 -2.78 5.40
C ILE A 288 3.89 -2.00 6.43
N GLN A 289 4.59 -0.97 5.94
CA GLN A 289 5.27 0.01 6.76
C GLN A 289 4.29 1.09 7.25
N ILE A 290 4.47 1.54 8.49
CA ILE A 290 3.60 2.54 9.14
C ILE A 290 3.63 3.85 8.35
N GLU A 291 4.83 4.21 7.88
CA GLU A 291 5.15 5.43 7.16
C GLU A 291 4.58 5.43 5.73
N ARG A 292 4.18 4.26 5.21
CA ARG A 292 3.66 4.07 3.84
C ARG A 292 2.14 3.92 3.80
N ARG A 293 1.42 4.40 4.83
CA ARG A 293 -0.05 4.39 4.82
C ARG A 293 -0.60 5.39 3.81
N GLY A 294 -1.69 4.98 3.15
CA GLY A 294 -2.49 5.85 2.29
C GLY A 294 -2.38 5.52 0.81
N PRO A 295 -2.92 6.41 -0.03
CA PRO A 295 -2.86 6.27 -1.47
C PRO A 295 -1.42 6.10 -1.94
N VAL A 296 -1.23 5.26 -2.96
CA VAL A 296 0.05 5.20 -3.68
C VAL A 296 0.38 6.57 -4.25
N ARG A 297 1.64 7.00 -4.12
CA ARG A 297 2.12 8.29 -4.58
C ARG A 297 3.46 8.13 -5.28
N ILE A 298 3.70 9.02 -6.23
CA ILE A 298 5.04 9.24 -6.76
C ILE A 298 5.85 9.98 -5.71
N VAL A 299 7.15 9.69 -5.63
CA VAL A 299 8.07 10.38 -4.72
C VAL A 299 8.94 11.39 -5.47
N GLU A 300 9.42 12.40 -4.78
CA GLU A 300 10.41 13.32 -5.36
C GLU A 300 11.75 12.62 -5.61
N ASP A 301 12.54 13.14 -6.54
CA ASP A 301 13.87 12.59 -6.83
C ASP A 301 14.83 12.82 -5.66
N PRO A 302 15.66 11.82 -5.29
CA PRO A 302 16.67 11.99 -4.24
C PRO A 302 17.79 12.94 -4.69
N VAL A 303 18.41 13.64 -3.73
CA VAL A 303 19.53 14.55 -3.99
C VAL A 303 20.76 13.77 -4.44
N GLY A 304 21.39 14.17 -5.55
CA GLY A 304 22.63 13.56 -6.05
C GLY A 304 22.43 12.32 -6.94
N ARG A 305 21.26 12.19 -7.57
CA ARG A 305 20.90 11.04 -8.42
C ARG A 305 21.85 10.85 -9.61
N GLU A 306 22.10 9.59 -9.95
CA GLU A 306 22.65 9.21 -11.25
C GLU A 306 21.61 9.38 -12.37
N THR A 307 22.11 9.76 -13.52
CA THR A 307 21.29 10.04 -14.69
C THR A 307 20.78 8.77 -15.37
N LEU A 308 19.48 8.78 -15.75
CA LEU A 308 18.88 7.67 -16.50
C LEU A 308 19.51 7.53 -17.89
N GLY A 309 19.47 6.33 -18.47
CA GLY A 309 19.89 6.10 -19.86
C GLY A 309 21.17 5.29 -20.02
N LYS A 310 21.90 5.03 -18.94
CA LYS A 310 23.20 4.34 -18.97
C LYS A 310 23.09 2.93 -19.55
N SER A 311 21.97 2.25 -19.30
CA SER A 311 21.76 0.87 -19.72
C SER A 311 21.65 0.69 -21.24
N PHE A 312 21.34 1.75 -22.01
CA PHE A 312 21.37 1.72 -23.48
C PHE A 312 22.77 1.47 -24.05
N ARG A 313 23.84 1.87 -23.34
CA ARG A 313 25.22 1.67 -23.81
C ARG A 313 25.53 0.20 -24.05
N GLN A 314 25.03 -0.68 -23.19
CA GLN A 314 25.22 -2.13 -23.34
C GLN A 314 24.49 -2.67 -24.58
N CYS A 315 23.30 -2.14 -24.88
CA CYS A 315 22.51 -2.54 -26.05
C CYS A 315 23.11 -2.06 -27.38
N LEU A 316 23.78 -0.90 -27.38
CA LEU A 316 24.50 -0.38 -28.54
C LEU A 316 25.80 -1.16 -28.82
N ALA A 317 26.47 -1.64 -27.78
CA ALA A 317 27.73 -2.38 -27.89
C ALA A 317 27.59 -3.80 -28.48
N VAL A 318 26.39 -4.38 -28.49
CA VAL A 318 26.14 -5.73 -29.00
C VAL A 318 25.54 -5.64 -30.41
N GLU A 319 26.21 -6.25 -31.39
CA GLU A 319 25.84 -6.16 -32.82
C GLU A 319 24.38 -6.55 -33.09
N ASN A 320 23.90 -7.64 -32.49
CA ASN A 320 22.55 -8.16 -32.70
C ASN A 320 21.45 -7.26 -32.11
N THR A 321 21.79 -6.36 -31.18
CA THR A 321 20.82 -5.47 -30.52
C THR A 321 20.95 -4.01 -30.96
N LYS A 322 22.05 -3.65 -31.62
CA LYS A 322 22.39 -2.27 -31.98
C LYS A 322 21.31 -1.59 -32.84
N ALA A 323 20.84 -2.24 -33.91
CA ALA A 323 19.83 -1.66 -34.79
C ALA A 323 18.49 -1.39 -34.08
N ALA A 324 18.07 -2.32 -33.21
CA ALA A 324 16.86 -2.17 -32.40
C ALA A 324 17.03 -1.06 -31.36
N ALA A 325 18.19 -0.99 -30.70
CA ALA A 325 18.52 0.04 -29.72
C ALA A 325 18.50 1.44 -30.35
N VAL A 326 19.14 1.61 -31.51
CA VAL A 326 19.11 2.87 -32.27
C VAL A 326 17.68 3.26 -32.63
N THR A 327 16.85 2.30 -33.05
CA THR A 327 15.44 2.56 -33.37
C THR A 327 14.67 3.07 -32.14
N VAL A 328 14.81 2.42 -30.99
CA VAL A 328 14.17 2.82 -29.73
C VAL A 328 14.66 4.20 -29.28
N ILE A 329 15.97 4.48 -29.36
CA ILE A 329 16.56 5.79 -29.03
C ILE A 329 16.00 6.88 -29.93
N LYS A 330 15.97 6.66 -31.25
CA LYS A 330 15.37 7.61 -32.21
C LYS A 330 13.89 7.84 -31.92
N MET A 331 13.14 6.81 -31.52
CA MET A 331 11.73 6.95 -31.14
C MET A 331 11.55 7.74 -29.83
N LEU A 332 12.40 7.50 -28.81
CA LEU A 332 12.39 8.24 -27.55
C LEU A 332 12.59 9.74 -27.77
N ILE A 333 13.59 10.10 -28.58
CA ILE A 333 13.90 11.50 -28.90
C ILE A 333 12.77 12.12 -29.73
N LYS A 334 12.23 11.40 -30.74
CA LYS A 334 11.17 11.94 -31.63
C LYS A 334 9.77 12.03 -31.01
N CYS A 335 9.42 11.16 -30.06
CA CYS A 335 8.10 11.17 -29.39
C CYS A 335 7.84 12.44 -28.56
N GLU A 336 8.80 13.36 -28.51
CA GLU A 336 8.71 14.69 -27.93
C GLU A 336 7.68 15.62 -28.62
N SER A 337 7.50 15.54 -29.94
CA SER A 337 6.76 16.56 -30.70
C SER A 337 5.23 16.48 -30.62
N LEU A 338 4.67 15.45 -29.98
CA LEU A 338 3.23 15.18 -29.97
C LEU A 338 2.53 15.56 -28.65
N GLY A 339 3.27 16.03 -27.65
CA GLY A 339 2.78 16.20 -26.27
C GLY A 339 2.39 17.62 -25.83
N THR A 340 2.60 18.66 -26.63
CA THR A 340 2.40 20.05 -26.18
C THR A 340 1.59 20.85 -27.19
N ARG A 341 0.41 21.32 -26.76
CA ARG A 341 -0.44 22.24 -27.51
C ARG A 341 0.07 23.68 -27.41
N THR A 342 1.37 23.86 -27.66
CA THR A 342 2.08 25.14 -27.63
C THR A 342 2.76 25.35 -28.97
N THR A 343 2.54 26.52 -29.55
CA THR A 343 2.97 26.96 -30.89
C THR A 343 4.39 26.53 -31.26
N CYS A 344 4.52 25.74 -32.33
CA CYS A 344 5.79 25.42 -32.98
C CYS A 344 6.53 26.72 -33.38
N THR A 345 7.69 26.95 -32.77
CA THR A 345 8.84 27.46 -33.51
C THR A 345 9.66 26.26 -33.95
N THR A 346 9.70 26.05 -35.26
CA THR A 346 10.61 25.12 -35.94
C THR A 346 12.06 25.53 -35.68
N SER A 347 12.79 24.76 -34.88
CA SER A 347 14.25 24.75 -34.87
C SER A 347 14.76 23.51 -34.17
N ASP A 348 15.74 22.86 -34.82
CA ASP A 348 16.58 21.74 -34.37
C ASP A 348 16.04 20.32 -34.51
N GLU A 349 16.08 19.80 -35.76
CA GLU A 349 16.64 18.45 -35.94
C GLU A 349 18.12 18.53 -35.54
N SER A 350 18.42 18.25 -34.27
CA SER A 350 19.81 18.07 -33.87
C SER A 350 20.38 16.88 -34.66
N VAL A 351 21.45 17.15 -35.42
CA VAL A 351 22.23 16.13 -36.10
C VAL A 351 22.82 15.24 -35.00
N ILE A 352 22.23 14.07 -34.78
CA ILE A 352 22.81 13.07 -33.90
C ILE A 352 23.99 12.47 -34.67
N ASP A 353 25.20 12.56 -34.13
CA ASP A 353 26.34 11.83 -34.68
C ASP A 353 25.98 10.33 -34.73
N GLU A 354 26.04 9.73 -35.93
CA GLU A 354 25.57 8.35 -36.16
C GLU A 354 26.54 7.27 -35.62
N ASP A 355 27.30 7.59 -34.57
CA ASP A 355 28.13 6.66 -33.81
C ASP A 355 27.59 6.42 -32.39
N ASP A 356 28.17 5.44 -31.68
CA ASP A 356 27.66 4.99 -30.39
C ASP A 356 27.76 6.07 -29.30
N ASP A 357 28.77 6.95 -29.36
CA ASP A 357 28.96 8.01 -28.37
C ASP A 357 28.04 9.21 -28.65
N GLY A 358 27.75 9.50 -29.92
CA GLY A 358 26.73 10.45 -30.36
C GLY A 358 25.33 10.07 -29.84
N TYR A 359 24.93 8.82 -30.05
CA TYR A 359 23.66 8.31 -29.50
C TYR A 359 23.62 8.38 -27.97
N MET A 360 24.69 8.00 -27.28
CA MET A 360 24.73 8.04 -25.81
C MET A 360 24.71 9.47 -25.26
N THR A 361 25.34 10.42 -25.95
CA THR A 361 25.28 11.85 -25.60
C THR A 361 23.85 12.37 -25.73
N ALA A 362 23.17 12.07 -26.83
CA ALA A 362 21.77 12.45 -27.05
C ALA A 362 20.82 11.81 -26.02
N VAL A 363 21.01 10.53 -25.69
CA VAL A 363 20.26 9.84 -24.63
C VAL A 363 20.47 10.52 -23.28
N GLN A 364 21.71 10.86 -22.96
CA GLN A 364 22.06 11.48 -21.69
C GLN A 364 21.46 12.89 -21.55
N GLU A 365 21.52 13.68 -22.61
CA GLU A 365 20.89 15.00 -22.67
C GLU A 365 19.36 14.91 -22.56
N TYR A 366 18.75 13.96 -23.27
CA TYR A 366 17.32 13.69 -23.22
C TYR A 366 16.85 13.41 -21.78
N PHE A 367 17.46 12.44 -21.10
CA PHE A 367 17.04 12.09 -19.74
C PHE A 367 17.34 13.18 -18.71
N ASN A 368 18.42 13.93 -18.86
CA ASN A 368 18.73 15.07 -17.99
C ASN A 368 17.68 16.18 -18.11
N ARG A 369 17.27 16.49 -19.34
CA ARG A 369 16.22 17.46 -19.59
C ARG A 369 14.88 16.95 -19.04
N ARG A 370 14.51 15.70 -19.30
CA ARG A 370 13.29 15.08 -18.77
C ARG A 370 13.23 15.09 -17.25
N ALA A 371 14.33 14.79 -16.56
CA ALA A 371 14.37 14.88 -15.10
C ALA A 371 14.04 16.29 -14.59
N ARG A 372 14.48 17.35 -15.30
CA ARG A 372 14.14 18.74 -14.97
C ARG A 372 12.69 19.10 -15.29
N GLU A 373 12.15 18.56 -16.39
CA GLU A 373 10.81 18.85 -16.90
C GLU A 373 9.71 17.93 -16.35
N ALA A 374 10.07 16.85 -15.64
CA ALA A 374 9.12 15.91 -15.08
C ALA A 374 8.08 16.65 -14.23
N PRO A 375 6.81 16.23 -14.17
CA PRO A 375 5.81 16.86 -13.30
C PRO A 375 6.21 16.73 -11.83
N ALA A 376 5.71 17.62 -10.96
CA ALA A 376 5.89 17.42 -9.52
C ALA A 376 5.28 16.09 -9.08
N ALA A 377 5.84 15.47 -8.04
CA ALA A 377 5.36 14.17 -7.59
C ALA A 377 3.87 14.21 -7.17
N ALA A 378 3.43 15.36 -6.63
CA ALA A 378 2.03 15.62 -6.28
C ALA A 378 1.11 15.80 -7.51
N ASP A 379 1.65 16.19 -8.66
CA ASP A 379 0.88 16.42 -9.90
C ASP A 379 0.80 15.16 -10.77
N CYS A 380 1.48 14.08 -10.39
CA CYS A 380 1.46 12.82 -11.11
C CYS A 380 0.11 12.10 -10.92
N VAL A 381 -0.49 11.65 -12.03
CA VAL A 381 -1.82 11.03 -12.04
C VAL A 381 -1.69 9.51 -12.09
N LEU A 382 -2.29 8.83 -11.11
CA LEU A 382 -2.29 7.37 -11.02
C LEU A 382 -3.72 6.84 -11.01
N ALA A 383 -3.96 5.79 -11.80
CA ALA A 383 -5.23 5.09 -11.83
C ALA A 383 -5.52 4.43 -10.48
N ASN A 384 -6.73 4.64 -9.95
CA ASN A 384 -7.22 4.02 -8.72
C ASN A 384 -6.33 4.24 -7.49
N ALA A 385 -5.58 5.36 -7.42
CA ALA A 385 -4.73 5.64 -6.26
C ALA A 385 -5.55 5.99 -5.02
N GLU A 386 -6.58 6.85 -5.17
CA GLU A 386 -7.45 7.25 -4.06
C GLU A 386 -8.70 6.38 -3.98
N ASN A 387 -9.47 6.32 -5.07
CA ASN A 387 -10.71 5.57 -5.18
C ASN A 387 -10.78 4.88 -6.54
N ARG A 388 -11.52 3.78 -6.60
CA ARG A 388 -11.81 3.04 -7.85
C ARG A 388 -13.21 3.36 -8.37
N THR A 389 -13.32 3.50 -9.69
CA THR A 389 -14.57 3.89 -10.39
C THR A 389 -15.45 2.71 -10.83
N TYR A 390 -15.03 1.46 -10.56
CA TYR A 390 -15.71 0.23 -11.00
C TYR A 390 -15.97 -0.73 -9.82
N PRO A 391 -17.08 -1.48 -9.74
CA PRO A 391 -17.34 -2.42 -8.64
C PRO A 391 -16.32 -3.57 -8.57
N LEU A 392 -16.20 -4.24 -7.41
CA LEU A 392 -15.39 -5.48 -7.31
C LEU A 392 -16.25 -6.67 -7.68
N GLU A 393 -16.07 -7.17 -8.89
CA GLU A 393 -16.77 -8.36 -9.36
C GLU A 393 -16.40 -9.61 -8.57
N LEU A 394 -17.29 -10.59 -8.66
CA LEU A 394 -17.24 -11.81 -7.89
C LEU A 394 -17.29 -13.00 -8.83
N SER A 395 -16.15 -13.66 -9.00
CA SER A 395 -16.04 -14.94 -9.67
C SER A 395 -15.56 -16.00 -8.68
N GLU A 396 -16.24 -17.14 -8.62
CA GLU A 396 -15.87 -18.31 -7.80
C GLU A 396 -15.54 -18.04 -6.31
N GLY A 397 -16.08 -16.96 -5.74
CA GLY A 397 -15.85 -16.63 -4.33
C GLY A 397 -14.79 -15.55 -4.07
N LEU A 398 -14.08 -15.09 -5.10
CA LEU A 398 -12.95 -14.17 -5.02
C LEU A 398 -13.22 -12.86 -5.77
N PRO A 399 -12.59 -11.75 -5.37
CA PRO A 399 -12.59 -10.53 -6.16
C PRO A 399 -11.95 -10.81 -7.53
N SER A 400 -12.69 -10.50 -8.59
CA SER A 400 -12.15 -10.46 -9.95
C SER A 400 -12.16 -9.03 -10.46
N ALA A 401 -11.27 -8.74 -11.39
CA ALA A 401 -11.26 -7.46 -12.06
C ALA A 401 -12.52 -7.30 -12.92
N HIS A 402 -13.11 -6.12 -12.89
CA HIS A 402 -14.21 -5.77 -13.78
C HIS A 402 -13.72 -5.66 -15.23
N PHE A 403 -14.63 -5.82 -16.20
CA PHE A 403 -14.34 -5.52 -17.60
C PHE A 403 -14.60 -4.04 -17.89
N PRO A 404 -13.81 -3.39 -18.75
CA PRO A 404 -14.08 -2.01 -19.11
C PRO A 404 -15.39 -1.90 -19.91
N THR A 405 -16.08 -0.78 -19.81
CA THR A 405 -17.39 -0.58 -20.47
C THR A 405 -17.33 -0.68 -22.00
N ASN A 406 -16.15 -0.50 -22.58
CA ASN A 406 -15.87 -0.60 -24.01
C ASN A 406 -15.22 -1.95 -24.41
N GLU A 407 -15.33 -2.99 -23.58
CA GLU A 407 -14.65 -4.28 -23.79
C GLU A 407 -14.90 -4.92 -25.15
N LEU A 408 -16.14 -4.89 -25.66
CA LEU A 408 -16.46 -5.46 -26.97
C LEU A 408 -15.69 -4.78 -28.11
N ALA A 409 -15.68 -3.45 -28.12
CA ALA A 409 -14.96 -2.66 -29.14
C ALA A 409 -13.44 -2.81 -28.99
N ARG A 410 -12.94 -2.91 -27.75
CA ARG A 410 -11.53 -3.18 -27.45
C ARG A 410 -11.10 -4.54 -28.01
N LEU A 411 -11.87 -5.60 -27.79
CA LEU A 411 -11.59 -6.94 -28.31
C LEU A 411 -11.69 -7.00 -29.84
N GLU A 412 -12.64 -6.29 -30.44
CA GLU A 412 -12.74 -6.15 -31.90
C GLU A 412 -11.48 -5.50 -32.49
N CYS A 413 -10.94 -4.46 -31.84
CA CYS A 413 -9.66 -3.84 -32.20
C CYS A 413 -8.50 -4.86 -32.13
N VAL A 414 -8.38 -5.58 -31.01
CA VAL A 414 -7.36 -6.63 -30.81
C VAL A 414 -7.41 -7.70 -31.91
N ASN A 415 -8.62 -8.16 -32.25
CA ASN A 415 -8.85 -9.20 -33.24
C ASN A 415 -8.57 -8.71 -34.67
N THR A 416 -9.07 -7.53 -35.04
CA THR A 416 -8.90 -6.94 -36.38
C THR A 416 -7.42 -6.67 -36.71
N LEU A 417 -6.64 -6.32 -35.69
CA LEU A 417 -5.20 -6.09 -35.82
C LEU A 417 -4.37 -7.36 -35.64
N GLY A 418 -4.97 -8.48 -35.25
CA GLY A 418 -4.27 -9.74 -35.00
C GLY A 418 -3.22 -9.65 -33.89
N LEU A 419 -3.43 -8.81 -32.87
CA LEU A 419 -2.41 -8.50 -31.87
C LEU A 419 -2.02 -9.72 -31.00
N MET A 420 -2.99 -10.60 -30.73
CA MET A 420 -2.77 -11.86 -30.00
C MET A 420 -2.05 -12.93 -30.85
N SER A 421 -1.75 -12.64 -32.11
CA SER A 421 -1.02 -13.52 -33.01
C SER A 421 0.39 -13.00 -33.33
N LEU A 422 0.86 -11.94 -32.66
CA LEU A 422 2.21 -11.38 -32.82
C LEU A 422 3.26 -12.27 -32.12
N ASN A 423 3.53 -13.43 -32.72
CA ASN A 423 4.37 -14.46 -32.13
C ASN A 423 5.86 -14.34 -32.50
N ASP A 424 6.18 -13.49 -33.48
CA ASP A 424 7.54 -13.25 -33.92
C ASP A 424 8.26 -12.35 -32.92
N PRO A 425 9.55 -12.60 -32.60
CA PRO A 425 10.33 -11.72 -31.73
C PRO A 425 10.32 -10.27 -32.25
N ILE A 426 10.18 -9.32 -31.32
CA ILE A 426 10.19 -7.89 -31.62
C ILE A 426 11.38 -7.26 -30.86
N PRO A 427 12.58 -7.23 -31.47
CA PRO A 427 13.80 -6.79 -30.80
C PRO A 427 13.68 -5.41 -30.15
N GLU A 428 12.92 -4.49 -30.75
CA GLU A 428 12.71 -3.16 -30.20
C GLU A 428 11.96 -3.20 -28.86
N LEU A 429 11.03 -4.15 -28.66
CA LEU A 429 10.35 -4.34 -27.38
C LEU A 429 11.29 -5.01 -26.35
N ASP A 430 12.19 -5.89 -26.78
CA ASP A 430 13.19 -6.52 -25.92
C ASP A 430 14.17 -5.49 -25.35
N ILE A 431 14.57 -4.50 -26.16
CA ILE A 431 15.36 -3.35 -25.70
C ILE A 431 14.60 -2.58 -24.63
N ILE A 432 13.30 -2.30 -24.82
CA ILE A 432 12.49 -1.57 -23.84
C ILE A 432 12.43 -2.33 -22.52
N CYS A 433 12.13 -3.64 -22.54
CA CYS A 433 12.05 -4.44 -21.32
C CYS A 433 13.42 -4.51 -20.61
N SER A 434 14.51 -4.69 -21.36
CA SER A 434 15.87 -4.75 -20.80
C SER A 434 16.27 -3.41 -20.16
N PHE A 435 15.98 -2.30 -20.85
CA PHE A 435 16.20 -0.96 -20.35
C PHE A 435 15.44 -0.72 -19.04
N LEU A 436 14.11 -0.90 -19.04
CA LEU A 436 13.27 -0.63 -17.88
C LEU A 436 13.64 -1.48 -16.66
N SER A 437 13.93 -2.77 -16.87
CA SER A 437 14.35 -3.65 -15.77
C SER A 437 15.66 -3.20 -15.12
N LYS A 438 16.68 -2.86 -15.92
CA LYS A 438 17.98 -2.43 -15.42
C LYS A 438 17.93 -1.05 -14.79
N GLU A 439 17.26 -0.12 -15.45
CA GLU A 439 17.26 1.30 -15.09
C GLU A 439 16.42 1.58 -13.83
N LEU A 440 15.34 0.81 -13.63
CA LEU A 440 14.51 0.89 -12.43
C LEU A 440 14.96 -0.08 -11.33
N GLY A 441 15.91 -0.98 -11.62
CA GLY A 441 16.35 -2.01 -10.68
C GLY A 441 15.24 -3.01 -10.31
N VAL A 442 14.26 -3.21 -11.18
CA VAL A 442 13.11 -4.09 -10.94
C VAL A 442 13.41 -5.52 -11.41
N PHE A 443 12.73 -6.48 -10.79
CA PHE A 443 12.94 -7.92 -11.03
C PHE A 443 12.68 -8.29 -12.48
N CYS A 444 11.59 -7.75 -13.05
CA CYS A 444 11.17 -8.09 -14.40
C CYS A 444 10.40 -6.94 -15.04
N SER A 445 10.62 -6.71 -16.34
CA SER A 445 9.74 -5.88 -17.16
C SER A 445 9.14 -6.71 -18.28
N ILE A 446 7.85 -6.49 -18.55
CA ILE A 446 7.04 -7.31 -19.47
C ILE A 446 6.16 -6.40 -20.32
N ILE A 447 6.08 -6.69 -21.62
CA ILE A 447 5.14 -6.04 -22.54
C ILE A 447 4.08 -7.07 -22.95
N THR A 448 2.81 -6.75 -22.68
CA THR A 448 1.69 -7.69 -22.87
C THR A 448 0.59 -7.12 -23.75
N ILE A 449 -0.15 -8.00 -24.44
CA ILE A 449 -1.46 -7.73 -25.05
C ILE A 449 -2.51 -8.51 -24.27
N VAL A 450 -3.65 -7.88 -23.98
CA VAL A 450 -4.74 -8.50 -23.21
C VAL A 450 -5.86 -8.93 -24.16
N GLY A 451 -6.07 -10.23 -24.31
CA GLY A 451 -7.16 -10.83 -25.06
C GLY A 451 -8.45 -10.94 -24.24
N ASP A 452 -9.32 -11.89 -24.62
CA ASP A 452 -10.60 -12.15 -23.95
C ASP A 452 -10.43 -12.97 -22.65
N MET A 453 -9.65 -14.04 -22.69
CA MET A 453 -9.40 -14.99 -21.59
C MET A 453 -7.93 -15.09 -21.21
N GLN A 454 -7.03 -14.61 -22.06
CA GLN A 454 -5.58 -14.72 -21.88
C GLN A 454 -4.89 -13.40 -22.20
N GLN A 455 -3.70 -13.19 -21.62
CA GLN A 455 -2.76 -12.16 -22.05
C GLN A 455 -1.55 -12.83 -22.73
N LEU A 456 -1.13 -12.28 -23.86
CA LEU A 456 0.08 -12.68 -24.57
C LEU A 456 1.25 -11.82 -24.08
N VAL A 457 2.34 -12.45 -23.69
CA VAL A 457 3.61 -11.77 -23.40
C VAL A 457 4.37 -11.57 -24.71
N LEU A 458 4.39 -10.36 -25.26
CA LEU A 458 5.13 -10.06 -26.48
C LEU A 458 6.64 -10.02 -26.25
N SER A 459 7.05 -9.46 -25.12
CA SER A 459 8.46 -9.31 -24.74
C SER A 459 8.60 -9.30 -23.22
N CYS A 460 9.75 -9.78 -22.74
CA CYS A 460 10.07 -9.84 -21.33
C CYS A 460 11.58 -9.69 -21.12
N SER A 461 12.00 -9.02 -20.05
CA SER A 461 13.41 -8.95 -19.67
C SER A 461 13.97 -10.30 -19.21
N ILE A 462 13.09 -11.27 -18.92
CA ILE A 462 13.40 -12.68 -18.66
C ILE A 462 12.97 -13.48 -19.90
N PRO A 463 13.90 -13.94 -20.75
CA PRO A 463 13.58 -14.54 -22.04
C PRO A 463 12.61 -15.73 -21.99
N ASP A 464 12.71 -16.58 -20.96
CA ASP A 464 11.85 -17.76 -20.79
C ASP A 464 10.37 -17.44 -20.57
N LEU A 465 10.05 -16.18 -20.25
CA LEU A 465 8.69 -15.70 -20.06
C LEU A 465 8.15 -14.98 -21.30
N ALA A 466 8.92 -14.81 -22.37
CA ALA A 466 8.42 -14.26 -23.63
C ALA A 466 7.55 -15.28 -24.36
N GLN A 467 6.55 -14.80 -25.11
CA GLN A 467 5.65 -15.60 -25.95
C GLN A 467 4.78 -16.62 -25.21
N ILE A 468 4.65 -16.48 -23.88
CA ILE A 468 3.71 -17.28 -23.08
C ILE A 468 2.33 -16.64 -23.03
N LEU A 469 1.32 -17.48 -22.84
CA LEU A 469 -0.06 -17.07 -22.57
C LEU A 469 -0.34 -17.21 -21.07
N LEU A 470 -0.74 -16.12 -20.44
CA LEU A 470 -1.13 -16.12 -19.03
C LEU A 470 -2.64 -15.95 -18.90
N PRO A 471 -3.31 -16.59 -17.92
CA PRO A 471 -4.74 -16.37 -17.68
C PRO A 471 -5.03 -14.90 -17.35
N ARG A 472 -6.02 -14.33 -18.03
CA ARG A 472 -6.40 -12.92 -17.87
C ARG A 472 -6.89 -12.62 -16.46
N GLU A 473 -7.69 -13.51 -15.86
CA GLU A 473 -8.22 -13.31 -14.50
C GLU A 473 -7.13 -13.30 -13.42
N HIS A 474 -5.92 -13.79 -13.71
CA HIS A 474 -4.78 -13.79 -12.80
C HIS A 474 -3.76 -12.68 -13.12
N SER A 475 -4.17 -11.64 -13.84
CA SER A 475 -3.29 -10.55 -14.29
C SER A 475 -3.56 -9.22 -13.59
N PHE A 476 -2.50 -8.48 -13.27
CA PHE A 476 -2.62 -7.06 -12.91
C PHE A 476 -3.06 -6.20 -14.10
N CYS A 477 -2.62 -6.56 -15.32
CA CYS A 477 -2.92 -5.86 -16.57
C CYS A 477 -4.43 -5.69 -16.80
N GLN A 478 -5.23 -6.69 -16.39
CA GLN A 478 -6.69 -6.60 -16.46
C GLN A 478 -7.24 -5.43 -15.64
N HIS A 479 -6.68 -5.14 -14.47
CA HIS A 479 -7.12 -4.00 -13.65
C HIS A 479 -6.69 -2.64 -14.21
N LEU A 480 -5.62 -2.62 -15.01
CA LEU A 480 -5.16 -1.43 -15.71
C LEU A 480 -6.10 -1.05 -16.86
N LEU A 481 -6.80 -2.01 -17.51
CA LEU A 481 -7.77 -1.75 -18.58
C LEU A 481 -8.90 -0.78 -18.22
N MET A 482 -9.10 -0.50 -16.93
CA MET A 482 -10.19 0.34 -16.42
C MET A 482 -9.96 1.85 -16.58
N GLY A 483 -8.80 2.28 -17.09
CA GLY A 483 -8.47 3.68 -17.36
C GLY A 483 -7.27 3.82 -18.29
N ASP A 484 -6.82 5.05 -18.54
CA ASP A 484 -5.67 5.38 -19.38
C ASP A 484 -4.48 5.96 -18.58
N ALA A 485 -4.63 6.10 -17.26
CA ALA A 485 -3.53 6.51 -16.38
C ALA A 485 -2.70 5.29 -15.93
N PRO A 486 -1.39 5.47 -15.64
CA PRO A 486 -0.56 4.44 -15.03
C PRO A 486 -1.16 3.84 -13.76
N LEU A 487 -1.01 2.53 -13.56
CA LEU A 487 -1.42 1.83 -12.34
C LEU A 487 -0.19 1.37 -11.56
N ILE A 488 -0.05 1.83 -10.31
CA ILE A 488 1.02 1.39 -9.40
C ILE A 488 0.40 0.71 -8.19
N ILE A 489 1.00 -0.41 -7.78
CA ILE A 489 0.58 -1.23 -6.64
C ILE A 489 1.83 -1.55 -5.81
N CYS A 490 1.89 -1.06 -4.56
CA CYS A 490 3.06 -1.18 -3.69
C CYS A 490 2.98 -2.32 -2.65
N ASN A 491 1.80 -2.90 -2.42
CA ASN A 491 1.57 -4.02 -1.49
C ASN A 491 0.38 -4.88 -1.99
N PRO A 492 0.50 -5.58 -3.12
CA PRO A 492 -0.60 -6.36 -3.69
C PRO A 492 -1.11 -7.48 -2.76
N GLU A 493 -0.26 -8.00 -1.87
CA GLU A 493 -0.61 -8.97 -0.83
C GLU A 493 -1.61 -8.42 0.21
N ALA A 494 -1.63 -7.10 0.39
CA ALA A 494 -2.48 -6.39 1.33
C ALA A 494 -3.74 -5.77 0.70
N ASP A 495 -3.94 -5.96 -0.61
CA ASP A 495 -5.05 -5.36 -1.36
C ASP A 495 -6.03 -6.47 -1.79
N VAL A 496 -7.31 -6.30 -1.45
CA VAL A 496 -8.35 -7.29 -1.79
C VAL A 496 -8.47 -7.59 -3.28
N ARG A 497 -8.05 -6.67 -4.15
CA ARG A 497 -8.06 -6.86 -5.61
C ARG A 497 -7.00 -7.86 -6.06
N PHE A 498 -5.89 -7.95 -5.34
CA PHE A 498 -4.66 -8.54 -5.85
C PHE A 498 -4.13 -9.71 -5.02
N TYR A 499 -4.47 -9.79 -3.73
CA TYR A 499 -3.85 -10.72 -2.78
C TYR A 499 -3.89 -12.20 -3.20
N ASN A 500 -4.87 -12.57 -4.04
CA ASN A 500 -5.06 -13.94 -4.51
C ASN A 500 -4.63 -14.18 -5.97
N LEU A 501 -4.04 -13.19 -6.65
CA LEU A 501 -3.54 -13.39 -8.00
C LEU A 501 -2.30 -14.30 -7.97
N ASN A 502 -2.13 -15.16 -8.99
CA ASN A 502 -0.97 -16.06 -9.09
C ASN A 502 0.38 -15.32 -8.99
N PRO A 503 0.56 -14.10 -9.57
CA PRO A 503 1.80 -13.36 -9.39
C PRO A 503 2.12 -12.98 -7.93
N VAL A 504 1.10 -12.82 -7.09
CA VAL A 504 1.28 -12.56 -5.65
C VAL A 504 1.50 -13.87 -4.90
N THR A 505 0.60 -14.83 -5.06
CA THR A 505 0.57 -16.06 -4.24
C THR A 505 1.62 -17.09 -4.64
N LYS A 506 2.02 -17.16 -5.91
CA LYS A 506 2.98 -18.16 -6.43
C LYS A 506 4.36 -17.59 -6.71
N MET A 507 4.45 -16.32 -7.13
CA MET A 507 5.73 -15.68 -7.46
C MET A 507 6.22 -14.70 -6.38
N GLY A 508 5.40 -14.39 -5.37
CA GLY A 508 5.80 -13.51 -4.28
C GLY A 508 6.01 -12.06 -4.68
N LEU A 509 5.36 -11.59 -5.75
CA LEU A 509 5.48 -10.21 -6.19
C LEU A 509 4.85 -9.27 -5.16
N LYS A 510 5.59 -8.19 -4.85
CA LYS A 510 5.19 -7.13 -3.91
C LYS A 510 5.04 -5.77 -4.57
N PHE A 511 5.35 -5.67 -5.86
CA PHE A 511 5.23 -4.43 -6.61
C PHE A 511 4.80 -4.67 -8.06
N TYR A 512 3.93 -3.79 -8.55
CA TYR A 512 3.52 -3.70 -9.94
C TYR A 512 3.43 -2.23 -10.36
N CYS A 513 3.97 -1.91 -11.53
CA CYS A 513 3.71 -0.67 -12.24
C CYS A 513 3.35 -1.00 -13.70
N GLY A 514 2.20 -0.54 -14.15
CA GLY A 514 1.71 -0.77 -15.52
C GLY A 514 1.42 0.53 -16.24
N ILE A 515 1.94 0.64 -17.46
CA ILE A 515 1.73 1.76 -18.39
C ILE A 515 0.85 1.30 -19.55
N PRO A 516 -0.21 2.03 -19.91
CA PRO A 516 -1.09 1.72 -21.04
C PRO A 516 -0.34 1.52 -22.37
N ILE A 517 -0.76 0.52 -23.14
CA ILE A 517 -0.53 0.45 -24.58
C ILE A 517 -1.86 0.70 -25.28
N MET A 518 -1.89 1.71 -26.14
CA MET A 518 -3.12 2.19 -26.79
C MET A 518 -3.10 1.86 -28.28
N SER A 519 -4.23 1.40 -28.81
CA SER A 519 -4.45 1.28 -30.25
C SER A 519 -5.88 1.68 -30.59
N GLN A 520 -6.03 2.55 -31.60
CA GLN A 520 -7.33 3.08 -32.06
C GLN A 520 -8.21 3.66 -30.92
N GLY A 521 -7.59 4.28 -29.91
CA GLY A 521 -8.29 4.85 -28.75
C GLY A 521 -8.67 3.84 -27.65
N PHE A 522 -8.30 2.56 -27.82
CA PHE A 522 -8.54 1.50 -26.83
C PHE A 522 -7.22 1.07 -26.18
N MET A 523 -7.24 0.80 -24.88
CA MET A 523 -6.12 0.12 -24.24
C MET A 523 -6.11 -1.35 -24.67
N VAL A 524 -5.04 -1.81 -25.31
CA VAL A 524 -4.92 -3.19 -25.82
C VAL A 524 -3.92 -4.03 -25.04
N GLY A 525 -3.12 -3.39 -24.20
CA GLY A 525 -2.00 -4.04 -23.53
C GLY A 525 -1.31 -3.13 -22.53
N SER A 526 -0.13 -3.54 -22.08
CA SER A 526 0.63 -2.78 -21.09
C SER A 526 2.13 -2.99 -21.16
N VAL A 527 2.89 -1.95 -20.81
CA VAL A 527 4.30 -2.06 -20.43
C VAL A 527 4.35 -2.14 -18.91
N CYS A 528 4.81 -3.26 -18.36
CA CYS A 528 4.78 -3.55 -16.94
C CYS A 528 6.18 -3.66 -16.34
N CYS A 529 6.31 -3.26 -15.08
CA CYS A 529 7.46 -3.46 -14.21
C CYS A 529 7.01 -4.18 -12.94
N LEU A 530 7.71 -5.25 -12.56
CA LEU A 530 7.36 -6.16 -11.48
C LEU A 530 8.54 -6.31 -10.52
N HIS A 531 8.28 -6.37 -9.22
CA HIS A 531 9.32 -6.61 -8.22
C HIS A 531 8.80 -7.44 -7.03
N ASP A 532 9.71 -8.15 -6.37
CA ASP A 532 9.49 -9.01 -5.19
C ASP A 532 9.74 -8.26 -3.86
N ALA A 533 10.09 -6.97 -3.95
CA ALA A 533 10.16 -6.03 -2.84
C ALA A 533 9.36 -4.75 -3.15
N PRO A 534 8.95 -3.99 -2.12
CA PRO A 534 8.35 -2.67 -2.30
C PRO A 534 9.30 -1.73 -3.07
N VAL A 535 8.74 -0.97 -4.03
CA VAL A 535 9.48 0.00 -4.84
C VAL A 535 8.76 1.35 -4.79
N ASP A 536 9.53 2.42 -4.61
CA ASP A 536 9.05 3.79 -4.80
C ASP A 536 9.44 4.26 -6.20
N ILE A 537 8.48 4.83 -6.91
CA ILE A 537 8.72 5.42 -8.24
C ILE A 537 8.88 6.92 -8.07
N THR A 538 10.02 7.44 -8.51
CA THR A 538 10.27 8.88 -8.47
C THR A 538 9.59 9.62 -9.63
N ARG A 539 9.45 10.94 -9.54
CA ARG A 539 8.87 11.76 -10.62
C ARG A 539 9.55 11.60 -11.98
N SER A 540 10.88 11.53 -12.03
CA SER A 540 11.61 11.36 -13.29
C SER A 540 11.49 9.93 -13.85
N GLN A 541 11.41 8.91 -12.98
CA GLN A 541 11.09 7.54 -13.40
C GLN A 541 9.66 7.43 -13.92
N TYR A 542 8.71 8.11 -13.26
CA TYR A 542 7.33 8.19 -13.71
C TYR A 542 7.22 8.82 -15.09
N ASP A 543 7.81 10.00 -15.32
CA ASP A 543 7.81 10.64 -16.65
C ASP A 543 8.45 9.72 -17.70
N THR A 544 9.57 9.08 -17.36
CA THR A 544 10.25 8.12 -18.24
C THR A 544 9.34 6.94 -18.62
N LEU A 545 8.72 6.28 -17.63
CA LEU A 545 7.82 5.15 -17.83
C LEU A 545 6.64 5.53 -18.73
N GLN A 546 6.05 6.70 -18.54
CA GLN A 546 4.94 7.18 -19.37
C GLN A 546 5.31 7.33 -20.85
N ARG A 547 6.58 7.57 -21.19
CA ARG A 547 7.03 7.66 -22.61
C ARG A 547 7.07 6.31 -23.31
N PHE A 548 7.31 5.22 -22.59
CA PHE A 548 7.42 3.90 -23.20
C PHE A 548 6.08 3.31 -23.64
N GLY A 549 4.95 3.74 -23.05
CA GLY A 549 3.61 3.34 -23.51
C GLY A 549 3.34 3.70 -24.97
N PRO A 550 3.44 4.99 -25.38
CA PRO A 550 3.30 5.42 -26.76
C PRO A 550 4.33 4.79 -27.72
N ILE A 551 5.58 4.60 -27.28
CA ILE A 551 6.64 4.00 -28.10
C ILE A 551 6.31 2.53 -28.38
N ALA A 552 5.97 1.74 -27.35
CA ALA A 552 5.55 0.36 -27.50
C ALA A 552 4.29 0.26 -28.38
N SER A 553 3.32 1.15 -28.18
CA SER A 553 2.10 1.21 -29.01
C SER A 553 2.43 1.39 -30.49
N LYS A 554 3.35 2.29 -30.83
CA LYS A 554 3.77 2.53 -32.21
C LYS A 554 4.54 1.34 -32.80
N ILE A 555 5.44 0.71 -32.04
CA ILE A 555 6.16 -0.48 -32.49
C ILE A 555 5.18 -1.62 -32.79
N ILE A 556 4.24 -1.89 -31.88
CA ILE A 556 3.22 -2.93 -32.02
C ILE A 556 2.35 -2.67 -33.24
N GLN A 557 1.93 -1.42 -33.46
CA GLN A 557 1.14 -1.04 -34.64
C GLN A 557 1.89 -1.32 -35.95
N ILE A 558 3.16 -0.92 -36.05
CA ILE A 558 3.99 -1.17 -37.24
C ILE A 558 4.11 -2.67 -37.53
N LYS A 559 4.34 -3.49 -36.49
CA LYS A 559 4.46 -4.95 -36.65
C LYS A 559 3.12 -5.59 -37.03
N ALA A 560 2.01 -5.14 -36.46
CA ALA A 560 0.67 -5.59 -36.83
C ALA A 560 0.34 -5.24 -38.30
N ASP A 561 0.68 -4.04 -38.76
CA ASP A 561 0.44 -3.59 -40.15
C ASP A 561 1.27 -4.40 -41.15
N ALA A 562 2.54 -4.65 -40.83
CA ALA A 562 3.42 -5.48 -41.65
C ALA A 562 2.88 -6.92 -41.78
N LYS A 563 2.44 -7.52 -40.68
CA LYS A 563 1.88 -8.88 -40.66
C LYS A 563 0.57 -9.00 -41.45
N ARG A 564 -0.29 -7.99 -41.38
CA ARG A 564 -1.53 -7.95 -42.18
C ARG A 564 -1.22 -7.82 -43.66
N SER A 565 -0.26 -6.98 -44.02
CA SER A 565 0.16 -6.78 -45.41
C SER A 565 0.72 -8.07 -46.03
N THR A 566 1.52 -8.85 -45.28
CA THR A 566 2.03 -10.14 -45.75
C THR A 566 0.93 -11.21 -45.85
N SER A 567 -0.02 -11.23 -44.92
CA SER A 567 -1.16 -12.17 -44.99
C SER A 567 -2.09 -11.90 -46.18
N CYS A 568 -2.29 -10.62 -46.55
CA CYS A 568 -3.09 -10.22 -47.70
C CYS A 568 -2.38 -10.50 -49.03
N ALA A 569 -1.04 -10.45 -49.05
CA ALA A 569 -0.25 -10.82 -50.23
C ALA A 569 -0.14 -12.33 -50.45
N ALA A 570 -0.44 -13.15 -49.43
CA ALA A 570 -0.37 -14.61 -49.48
C ALA A 570 -1.75 -15.29 -49.71
N ALA A 571 -2.84 -14.52 -49.64
CA ALA A 571 -4.21 -14.95 -49.93
C ALA A 571 -4.61 -14.51 -51.35
#